data_AF-A0A4U9HX68-F1
#
_entry.id   AF-A0A4U9HX68-F1
#
_cell.length_a   1.000
_cell.length_b   1.000
_cell.length_c   1.000
_cell.angle_alpha   90.00
_cell.angle_beta   90.00
_cell.angle_gamma   90.00
#
_symmetry.space_group_name_H-M   'P 1'
#
loop_
_entity.id
_entity.type
_entity.pdbx_description
1 polymer ?
#
loop_
_entity_poly.entity_id
_entity_poly.type
_entity_poly.pdbx_seq_one_letter_code
_entity_poly.pdbx_strand_id
1 'polypeptide(L)' 'MVVSLIGTPWLPAIENGILVLEDINEHPFRVERMLLQLHHVGILDRQQAIVLGSFSGGDRQ' A
#
# COMPACT_ATOMS: atom_id res chain seq x y z
N MET A 1 -0.15 4.70 5.52
CA MET A 1 -0.92 5.95 5.26
C MET A 1 -1.88 5.88 4.07
N VAL A 2 -1.48 5.36 2.88
CA VAL A 2 -2.36 5.33 1.68
C VAL A 2 -3.70 4.61 1.87
N VAL A 3 -3.70 3.53 2.65
CA VAL A 3 -4.89 2.73 2.92
C VAL A 3 -5.99 3.49 3.66
N SER A 4 -5.66 4.51 4.47
CA SER A 4 -6.67 5.29 5.19
C SER A 4 -7.49 6.21 4.29
N LEU A 5 -7.06 6.44 3.05
CA LEU A 5 -7.80 7.25 2.08
C LEU A 5 -8.88 6.45 1.34
N ILE A 6 -8.83 5.11 1.40
CA ILE A 6 -9.78 4.23 0.73
C ILE A 6 -11.21 4.53 1.20
N GLY A 7 -12.11 4.77 0.24
CA GLY A 7 -13.51 5.13 0.50
C GLY A 7 -13.74 6.63 0.75
N THR A 8 -12.69 7.46 0.74
CA THR A 8 -12.81 8.92 0.84
C THR A 8 -12.66 9.60 -0.53
N PRO A 9 -13.18 10.82 -0.72
CA PRO A 9 -12.95 11.60 -1.95
C PRO A 9 -11.49 11.99 -2.19
N TRP A 10 -10.61 11.79 -1.20
CA TRP A 10 -9.21 12.21 -1.23
C TRP A 10 -8.27 11.15 -1.81
N LEU A 11 -8.75 9.93 -2.03
CA LEU A 11 -7.96 8.91 -2.73
C LEU A 11 -7.97 9.24 -4.23
N PRO A 12 -6.83 9.56 -4.84
CA PRO A 12 -6.78 9.83 -6.27
C PRO A 12 -7.07 8.56 -7.08
N ALA A 13 -7.89 8.70 -8.12
CA ALA A 13 -8.13 7.64 -9.09
C ALA A 13 -7.05 7.71 -10.19
N ILE A 14 -5.95 7.00 -9.95
CA ILE A 14 -4.80 6.95 -10.88
C ILE A 14 -4.85 5.64 -11.67
N GLU A 15 -4.91 5.76 -12.99
CA GLU A 15 -4.77 4.65 -13.93
C GLU A 15 -3.40 4.68 -14.58
N ASN A 16 -2.83 3.50 -14.81
CA ASN A 16 -1.52 3.29 -15.41
C ASN A 16 -0.35 3.99 -14.67
N GLY A 17 -0.49 4.16 -13.34
CA GLY A 17 0.51 4.79 -12.49
C GLY A 17 1.60 3.84 -12.01
N ILE A 18 2.55 4.39 -11.26
CA ILE A 18 3.52 3.65 -10.46
C ILE A 18 3.17 3.88 -9.00
N LEU A 19 2.80 2.84 -8.27
CA LEU A 19 2.50 2.92 -6.85
C LEU A 19 3.77 2.66 -6.04
N VAL A 20 4.19 3.64 -5.25
CA VAL A 20 5.32 3.52 -4.33
C VAL A 20 4.79 3.37 -2.91
N LEU A 21 5.22 2.33 -2.19
CA LEU A 21 4.83 2.07 -0.81
C LEU A 21 6.06 1.99 0.09
N GLU A 22 6.04 2.73 1.18
CA GLU A 22 7.06 2.70 2.25
C GLU A 22 6.37 2.82 3.60
N ASP A 23 6.94 2.19 4.63
CA ASP A 23 6.47 2.34 6.00
C ASP A 23 7.59 2.05 7.01
N ILE A 24 7.46 2.60 8.22
CA ILE A 24 8.42 2.41 9.32
C ILE A 24 7.70 1.83 10.54
N ASN A 25 8.40 0.98 11.30
CA ASN A 25 7.89 0.32 12.51
C ASN A 25 6.67 -0.59 12.29
N GLU A 26 6.49 -1.12 11.08
CA GLU A 26 5.40 -2.04 10.78
C GLU A 26 5.85 -3.51 10.77
N HIS A 27 5.15 -4.33 11.57
CA HIS A 27 5.36 -5.77 11.58
C HIS A 27 4.89 -6.38 10.23
N PRO A 28 5.56 -7.42 9.69
CA PRO A 28 5.25 -8.02 8.38
C PRO A 28 3.76 -8.26 8.09
N PHE A 29 2.98 -8.78 9.04
CA PHE A 29 1.54 -9.03 8.85
C PHE A 29 0.74 -7.74 8.53
N ARG A 30 1.19 -6.57 8.99
CA ARG A 30 0.51 -5.30 8.72
C ARG A 30 0.76 -4.82 7.29
N VAL A 31 1.97 -5.07 6.78
CA VAL A 31 2.31 -4.83 5.38
C VAL A 31 1.49 -5.72 4.47
N GLU A 32 1.40 -7.02 4.77
CA GLU A 32 0.55 -7.96 4.03
C GLU A 32 -0.91 -7.52 4.03
N ARG A 33 -1.46 -7.17 5.20
CA ARG A 33 -2.83 -6.67 5.32
C ARG A 33 -3.06 -5.40 4.50
N MET A 34 -2.10 -4.48 4.47
CA MET A 34 -2.16 -3.28 3.64
C MET A 34 -2.25 -3.64 2.16
N LEU A 35 -1.37 -4.53 1.69
CA LEU A 35 -1.35 -4.97 0.29
C LEU A 35 -2.65 -5.68 -0.11
N LEU A 36 -3.18 -6.55 0.75
CA LEU A 36 -4.45 -7.22 0.52
C LEU A 36 -5.61 -6.23 0.41
N GLN A 37 -5.65 -5.21 1.27
CA GLN A 37 -6.69 -4.19 1.18
C GLN A 37 -6.62 -3.41 -0.13
N LEU A 38 -5.41 -3.01 -0.56
CA LEU A 38 -5.20 -2.35 -1.85
C LEU A 38 -5.56 -3.24 -3.05
N HIS A 39 -5.30 -4.55 -2.95
CA HIS A 39 -5.69 -5.52 -3.97
C HIS A 39 -7.22 -5.66 -4.06
N HIS A 40 -7.92 -5.81 -2.93
CA HIS A 40 -9.37 -6.01 -2.92
C HIS A 40 -10.18 -4.80 -3.41
N VAL A 41 -9.66 -3.58 -3.25
CA VAL A 41 -10.28 -2.39 -3.85
C VAL A 41 -9.81 -2.12 -5.28
N GLY A 42 -9.02 -3.04 -5.85
CA GLY A 42 -8.52 -3.00 -7.22
C GLY A 42 -7.52 -1.88 -7.49
N ILE A 43 -6.89 -1.27 -6.47
CA ILE A 43 -5.90 -0.21 -6.69
C ILE A 43 -4.66 -0.78 -7.36
N LEU A 44 -4.22 -1.97 -6.93
CA LEU A 44 -3.03 -2.62 -7.47
C LEU A 44 -3.19 -2.96 -8.97
N ASP A 45 -4.37 -3.41 -9.38
CA ASP A 45 -4.66 -3.81 -10.76
C ASP A 45 -4.61 -2.63 -11.76
N ARG A 46 -4.72 -1.40 -11.26
CA ARG A 46 -4.68 -0.17 -12.08
C ARG A 46 -3.26 0.32 -12.34
N GLN A 47 -2.26 -0.25 -11.68
CA GLN A 47 -0.88 0.25 -11.73
C GLN A 47 -0.05 -0.53 -12.75
N GLN A 48 0.88 0.17 -13.41
CA GLN A 48 1.88 -0.44 -14.29
C GLN A 48 3.02 -1.09 -13.49
N ALA A 49 3.28 -0.57 -12.29
CA ALA A 49 4.29 -1.11 -11.38
C ALA A 49 3.97 -0.79 -9.91
N ILE A 50 4.44 -1.66 -9.03
CA ILE A 50 4.44 -1.44 -7.58
C ILE A 50 5.90 -1.45 -7.12
N VAL A 51 6.33 -0.36 -6.49
CA VAL A 51 7.67 -0.21 -5.93
C VAL A 51 7.55 -0.26 -4.41
N LEU A 52 8.22 -1.24 -3.81
CA LEU A 52 8.32 -1.35 -2.37
C LEU A 52 9.62 -0.67 -1.93
N GLY A 53 9.48 0.41 -1.19
CA GLY A 53 10.57 1.11 -0.51
C GLY A 53 11.01 0.37 0.74
N SER A 54 11.56 1.10 1.70
CA SER A 54 12.01 0.50 2.95
C SER A 54 10.83 0.17 3.86
N PHE A 55 10.78 -1.07 4.34
CA PHE A 55 9.93 -1.52 5.43
C PHE A 55 10.83 -1.93 6.60
N SER A 56 11.11 -0.98 7.49
CA SER A 56 12.11 -1.13 8.56
C SER A 56 11.46 -1.12 9.95
N GLY A 57 12.12 -1.71 10.95
CA GLY A 57 11.74 -1.56 12.36
C GLY A 57 10.57 -2.43 12.85
N GLY A 58 10.05 -3.32 11.99
CA GLY A 58 9.16 -4.40 12.43
C GLY A 58 9.98 -5.50 13.08
N ASP A 59 10.11 -5.47 14.40
CA ASP A 59 10.77 -6.53 15.16
C ASP A 59 10.21 -7.90 14.76
N ARG A 60 11.11 -8.82 14.42
CA ARG A 60 10.81 -10.26 14.36
C ARG A 60 10.78 -10.78 15.81
N GLN A 61 9.72 -10.49 16.54
CA GLN A 61 9.45 -11.16 17.83
C GLN A 61 8.19 -12.02 17.69
#